data_AF-A0A224XL24-F1
#
_entry.id   AF-A0A224XL24-F1
#
_cell.length_a   1.000
_cell.length_b   1.000
_cell.length_c   1.000
_cell.angle_alpha   90.00
_cell.angle_beta   90.00
_cell.angle_gamma   90.00
#
_symmetry.space_group_name_H-M   'P 1'
#
loop_
_entity.id
_entity.type
_entity.pdbx_description
1 polymer ?
#
loop_
_entity_poly.entity_id
_entity_poly.type
_entity_poly.pdbx_seq_one_letter_code
_entity_poly.pdbx_strand_id
1 'polypeptide(L)'
;SYLTTDDLQLDPIDVDDPEVAEYTVVADTCSVSERIRGCLIETTEELPSDYLSLFKTNSMYWVGLDHVAKVISAYVTLDIPHGTLNLATPAFDDALPKLEAAVFPPRFLDLGPPALELYDLQEEFYSEISRLSQTANKILSSSMKNQEGNNLDKRTQLEAELEDVEYFTLECGQILGFGNISNAKSILWQVALSIG
;
A
#
# COMPACT_ATOMS: atom_id res chain seq x y z
N SER A 1 15.30 -59.83 28.45
CA SER A 1 16.33 -60.07 27.43
C SER A 1 15.73 -60.64 26.14
N TYR A 2 14.56 -60.16 25.72
CA TYR A 2 13.85 -60.66 24.51
C TYR A 2 13.99 -59.70 23.31
N LEU A 3 14.34 -58.43 23.58
CA LEU A 3 14.43 -57.34 22.58
C LEU A 3 15.87 -57.04 22.11
N THR A 4 16.85 -57.85 22.49
CA THR A 4 18.29 -57.57 22.27
C THR A 4 19.03 -58.70 21.55
N THR A 5 18.31 -59.70 21.05
CA THR A 5 18.85 -60.83 20.30
C THR A 5 18.41 -60.72 18.85
N ASP A 6 19.31 -60.98 17.90
CA ASP A 6 19.07 -60.83 16.45
C ASP A 6 18.06 -61.87 15.88
N ASP A 7 17.67 -62.88 16.68
CA ASP A 7 16.73 -63.94 16.30
C ASP A 7 15.27 -63.58 16.64
N LEU A 8 14.83 -62.35 16.35
CA LEU A 8 13.45 -61.93 16.57
C LEU A 8 12.57 -62.42 15.41
N GLN A 9 11.83 -63.52 15.62
CA GLN A 9 10.81 -63.96 14.67
C GLN A 9 9.56 -63.07 14.81
N LEU A 10 9.41 -62.12 13.89
CA LEU A 10 8.22 -61.29 13.79
C LEU A 10 7.07 -62.05 13.12
N ASP A 11 5.85 -61.78 13.55
CA ASP A 11 4.67 -62.35 12.91
C ASP A 11 4.54 -61.79 11.48
N PRO A 12 4.45 -62.66 10.45
CA PRO A 12 4.46 -62.23 9.06
C PRO A 12 3.23 -61.38 8.68
N ILE A 13 2.12 -61.55 9.41
CA ILE A 13 0.89 -60.77 9.23
C ILE A 13 1.14 -59.30 9.61
N ASP A 14 1.81 -59.06 10.73
CA ASP A 14 2.13 -57.70 11.22
C ASP A 14 3.20 -57.00 10.37
N VAL A 15 4.03 -57.76 9.65
CA VAL A 15 5.05 -57.24 8.73
C VAL A 15 4.45 -56.81 7.39
N ASP A 16 3.51 -57.60 6.85
CA ASP A 16 2.90 -57.35 5.55
C ASP A 16 1.81 -56.26 5.61
N ASP A 17 1.02 -56.22 6.68
CA ASP A 17 0.02 -55.18 6.92
C ASP A 17 0.01 -54.84 8.42
N PRO A 18 0.86 -53.91 8.87
CA PRO A 18 0.87 -53.52 10.27
C PRO A 18 -0.49 -52.90 10.59
N GLU A 19 -1.27 -53.55 11.46
CA GLU A 19 -2.44 -52.94 12.09
C GLU A 19 -1.95 -51.74 12.91
N VAL A 20 -1.85 -50.58 12.27
CA VAL A 20 -1.67 -49.32 12.96
C VAL A 20 -3.00 -49.08 13.66
N ALA A 21 -3.08 -49.54 14.91
CA ALA A 21 -4.21 -49.27 15.78
C ALA A 21 -4.54 -47.78 15.65
N GLU A 22 -5.79 -47.49 15.31
CA GLU A 22 -6.28 -46.12 15.25
C GLU A 22 -5.92 -45.43 16.57
N TYR A 23 -5.36 -44.22 16.48
CA TYR A 23 -4.83 -43.48 17.61
C TYR A 23 -5.83 -43.53 18.77
N THR A 24 -5.53 -44.36 19.77
CA THR A 24 -6.37 -44.44 20.95
C THR A 24 -6.08 -43.17 21.72
N VAL A 25 -7.08 -42.29 21.81
CA VAL A 25 -6.97 -41.05 22.56
C VAL A 25 -6.83 -41.42 24.04
N VAL A 26 -5.58 -41.52 24.51
CA VAL A 26 -5.31 -41.67 25.94
C VAL A 26 -5.68 -40.35 26.59
N ALA A 27 -6.44 -40.41 27.67
CA ALA A 27 -6.78 -39.19 28.42
C ALA A 27 -5.50 -38.47 28.85
N ASP A 28 -5.53 -37.14 28.82
CA ASP A 28 -4.44 -36.31 29.34
C ASP A 28 -4.24 -36.61 30.83
N THR A 29 -3.27 -37.48 31.12
CA THR A 29 -2.97 -37.94 32.47
C THR A 29 -2.47 -36.79 33.34
N CYS A 30 -1.84 -35.78 32.76
CA CYS A 30 -1.41 -34.56 33.44
C CYS A 30 -2.64 -33.78 33.93
N SER A 31 -3.55 -33.43 33.01
CA SER A 31 -4.80 -32.74 33.35
C SER A 31 -5.67 -33.53 34.35
N VAL A 32 -5.73 -34.86 34.21
CA VAL A 32 -6.48 -35.72 35.14
C VAL A 32 -5.83 -35.82 36.52
N SER A 33 -4.49 -35.68 36.61
CA SER A 33 -3.76 -35.67 37.88
C SER A 33 -3.88 -34.34 38.63
N GLU A 34 -4.05 -33.23 37.91
CA GLU A 34 -4.26 -31.90 38.50
C GLU A 34 -5.66 -31.72 39.09
N ARG A 35 -6.63 -32.55 38.68
CA ARG A 35 -7.98 -32.54 39.23
C ARG A 35 -7.95 -33.05 40.68
N ILE A 36 -8.46 -32.23 41.59
CA ILE A 36 -8.65 -32.60 43.00
C ILE A 36 -9.58 -33.82 43.04
N ARG A 37 -9.04 -34.99 43.41
CA ARG A 37 -9.83 -36.19 43.64
C ARG A 37 -10.54 -36.03 44.98
N GLY A 38 -11.79 -35.55 44.93
CA GLY A 38 -12.61 -35.25 46.11
C GLY A 38 -12.89 -36.47 47.01
N CYS A 39 -12.63 -37.67 46.53
CA CYS A 39 -12.66 -38.89 47.32
C CYS A 39 -11.34 -39.65 47.07
N LEU A 40 -10.31 -39.43 47.90
CA LEU A 40 -9.43 -40.55 48.24
C LEU A 40 -10.32 -41.52 49.04
N ILE A 41 -11.11 -42.32 48.33
CA ILE A 41 -11.57 -43.58 48.92
C ILE A 41 -10.27 -44.30 49.25
N GLU A 42 -10.04 -44.51 50.54
CA GLU A 42 -9.10 -45.50 51.04
C GLU A 42 -9.30 -46.74 50.16
N THR A 43 -8.25 -47.13 49.45
CA THR A 43 -8.26 -48.25 48.51
C THR A 43 -9.11 -49.38 49.07
N THR A 44 -10.01 -49.97 48.28
CA THR A 44 -10.83 -51.13 48.70
C THR A 44 -10.00 -52.34 49.12
N GLU A 45 -8.69 -52.29 48.87
CA GLU A 45 -7.69 -53.24 49.32
C GLU A 45 -7.03 -52.75 50.61
N GLU A 46 -7.07 -53.60 51.63
CA GLU A 46 -6.38 -53.39 52.90
C GLU A 46 -4.87 -53.20 52.64
N LEU A 47 -4.34 -52.02 53.00
CA LEU A 47 -2.92 -51.76 52.83
C LEU A 47 -2.11 -52.78 53.64
N PRO A 48 -1.02 -53.33 53.08
CA PRO A 48 -0.14 -54.21 53.84
C PRO A 48 0.34 -53.52 55.11
N SER A 49 0.21 -54.20 56.27
CA SER A 49 0.67 -53.66 57.56
C SER A 49 2.18 -53.33 57.57
N ASP A 50 2.96 -53.95 56.69
CA ASP A 50 4.34 -53.58 56.42
C ASP A 50 4.42 -52.84 55.08
N TYR A 51 4.54 -51.51 55.17
CA TYR A 51 4.65 -50.63 54.01
C TYR A 51 5.92 -50.90 53.18
N LEU A 52 6.95 -51.55 53.75
CA LEU A 52 8.16 -51.91 53.02
C LEU A 52 7.91 -52.97 51.95
N SER A 53 6.84 -53.76 52.09
CA SER A 53 6.41 -54.73 51.08
C SER A 53 5.93 -54.10 49.77
N LEU A 54 5.66 -52.79 49.75
CA LEU A 54 5.33 -52.02 48.55
C LEU A 54 6.58 -51.70 47.71
N PHE A 55 7.77 -51.71 48.32
CA PHE A 55 9.05 -51.37 47.68
C PHE A 55 9.83 -52.60 47.20
N LYS A 56 9.14 -53.69 46.83
CA LYS A 56 9.76 -54.93 46.34
C LYS A 56 10.65 -54.65 45.12
N THR A 57 11.96 -54.77 45.32
CA THR A 57 13.03 -54.65 44.31
C THR A 57 12.91 -55.64 43.15
N ASN A 58 12.18 -56.74 43.35
CA ASN A 58 12.01 -57.82 42.37
C ASN A 58 10.64 -57.77 41.64
N SER A 59 9.90 -56.67 41.77
CA SER A 59 8.65 -56.42 41.03
C SER A 59 8.95 -55.77 39.68
N MET A 60 8.15 -56.06 38.64
CA MET A 60 8.30 -55.41 37.32
C MET A 60 8.15 -53.88 37.38
N TYR A 61 7.53 -53.36 38.44
CA TYR A 61 7.28 -51.93 38.64
C TYR A 61 8.29 -51.27 39.59
N TRP A 62 9.40 -51.93 39.90
CA TRP A 62 10.44 -51.35 40.75
C TRP A 62 11.28 -50.32 39.99
N VAL A 63 11.57 -49.19 40.65
CA VAL A 63 12.43 -48.13 40.13
C VAL A 63 13.73 -48.11 40.91
N GLY A 64 14.82 -48.48 40.24
CA GLY A 64 16.18 -48.51 40.76
C GLY A 64 17.07 -47.39 40.23
N LEU A 65 18.06 -47.01 41.03
CA LEU A 65 19.10 -46.05 40.64
C LEU A 65 20.38 -46.74 40.13
N ASP A 66 20.41 -48.07 40.07
CA ASP A 66 21.60 -48.89 39.76
C ASP A 66 22.26 -48.55 38.42
N HIS A 67 21.47 -48.03 37.47
CA HIS A 67 21.94 -47.68 36.13
C HIS A 67 22.25 -46.20 35.94
N VAL A 68 21.94 -45.33 36.92
CA VAL A 68 22.15 -43.88 36.80
C VAL A 68 23.62 -43.54 36.58
N ALA A 69 24.53 -44.20 37.30
CA ALA A 69 25.96 -43.98 37.13
C ALA A 69 26.46 -44.36 35.71
N LYS A 70 25.92 -45.45 35.13
CA LYS A 70 26.24 -45.85 33.75
C LYS A 70 25.72 -44.84 32.74
N VAL A 71 24.50 -44.33 32.94
CA VAL A 71 23.91 -43.30 32.08
C VAL A 71 24.72 -42.01 32.15
N ILE A 72 25.14 -41.55 33.33
CA ILE A 72 26.00 -40.36 33.48
C ILE A 72 27.34 -40.55 32.75
N SER A 73 27.96 -41.74 32.85
CA SER A 73 29.20 -42.02 32.12
C SER A 73 29.00 -42.03 30.60
N ALA A 74 27.82 -42.42 30.11
CA ALA A 74 27.52 -42.43 28.68
C ALA A 74 27.42 -41.01 28.08
N TYR A 75 26.95 -40.02 28.84
CA TYR A 75 26.95 -38.61 28.39
C TYR A 75 28.37 -38.12 28.04
N VAL A 76 29.37 -38.52 28.83
CA VAL A 76 30.79 -38.19 28.58
C VAL A 76 31.30 -38.90 27.33
N THR A 77 30.98 -40.18 27.16
CA THR A 77 31.39 -40.96 25.97
C THR A 77 30.77 -40.42 24.67
N LEU A 78 29.55 -39.90 24.75
CA LEU A 78 28.80 -39.38 23.60
C LEU A 78 29.09 -37.89 23.31
N ASP A 79 29.91 -37.23 24.13
CA ASP A 79 30.21 -35.79 24.05
C ASP A 79 28.95 -34.90 24.09
N ILE A 80 27.96 -35.31 24.89
CA ILE A 80 26.70 -34.58 25.07
C ILE A 80 26.74 -33.88 26.44
N PRO A 81 26.45 -32.57 26.51
CA PRO A 81 26.39 -31.87 27.79
C PRO A 81 25.28 -32.45 28.67
N HIS A 82 25.64 -32.84 29.89
CA HIS A 82 24.66 -33.27 30.88
C HIS A 82 23.89 -32.05 31.42
N GLY A 83 22.58 -31.99 31.14
CA GLY A 83 21.73 -30.89 31.55
C GLY A 83 20.25 -31.29 31.57
N THR A 84 19.41 -30.45 32.16
CA THR A 84 17.96 -30.64 32.14
C THR A 84 17.44 -30.40 30.72
N LEU A 85 16.69 -31.37 30.18
CA LEU A 85 16.03 -31.23 28.88
C LEU A 85 14.99 -30.10 28.97
N ASN A 86 15.21 -29.03 28.21
CA ASN A 86 14.19 -28.01 27.97
C ASN A 86 13.37 -28.42 26.76
N LEU A 87 12.05 -28.25 26.81
CA LEU A 87 11.21 -28.43 25.62
C LEU A 87 11.68 -27.43 24.56
N ALA A 88 12.15 -27.94 23.43
CA ALA A 88 12.33 -27.13 22.25
C ALA A 88 10.94 -26.67 21.79
N THR A 89 10.71 -25.36 21.75
CA THR A 89 9.50 -24.82 21.11
C THR A 89 9.56 -25.18 19.63
N PRO A 90 8.58 -25.92 19.09
CA PRO A 90 8.57 -26.25 17.68
C PRO A 90 8.60 -24.97 16.84
N ALA A 91 9.54 -24.88 15.90
CA ALA A 91 9.54 -23.82 14.91
C ALA A 91 8.53 -24.19 13.83
N PHE A 92 7.33 -23.59 13.91
CA PHE A 92 6.36 -23.67 12.84
C PHE A 92 6.74 -22.61 11.79
N ASP A 93 7.31 -23.05 10.68
CA ASP A 93 7.46 -22.20 9.50
C ASP A 93 6.07 -21.92 8.95
N ASP A 94 5.57 -20.71 9.19
CA ASP A 94 4.35 -20.24 8.55
C ASP A 94 4.68 -19.91 7.10
N ALA A 95 4.15 -20.70 6.17
CA ALA A 95 4.45 -20.54 4.76
C ALA A 95 3.90 -19.20 4.28
N LEU A 96 4.79 -18.22 4.13
CA LEU A 96 4.45 -16.92 3.57
C LEU A 96 3.73 -17.11 2.22
N PRO A 97 2.64 -16.37 1.95
CA PRO A 97 2.02 -16.37 0.64
C PRO A 97 3.08 -16.08 -0.43
N LYS A 98 3.00 -16.77 -1.58
CA LYS A 98 3.96 -16.57 -2.67
C LYS A 98 3.95 -15.09 -3.07
N LEU A 99 5.09 -14.44 -2.95
CA LEU A 99 5.25 -13.05 -3.36
C LEU A 99 5.23 -12.98 -4.90
N GLU A 100 4.24 -12.31 -5.45
CA GLU A 100 4.18 -12.00 -6.88
C GLU A 100 4.79 -10.63 -7.14
N ALA A 101 5.61 -10.54 -8.19
CA ALA A 101 6.18 -9.26 -8.62
C ALA A 101 5.08 -8.38 -9.23
N ALA A 102 5.09 -7.09 -8.91
CA ALA A 102 4.15 -6.15 -9.53
C ALA A 102 4.42 -6.04 -11.05
N VAL A 103 3.40 -6.31 -11.86
CA VAL A 103 3.46 -6.15 -13.31
C VAL A 103 2.60 -4.96 -13.72
N PHE A 104 3.10 -4.11 -14.61
CA PHE A 104 2.30 -3.03 -15.16
C PHE A 104 1.15 -3.60 -15.99
N PRO A 105 -0.08 -3.08 -15.85
CA PRO A 105 -1.20 -3.50 -16.69
C PRO A 105 -0.94 -3.15 -18.17
N PRO A 106 -1.61 -3.82 -19.12
CA PRO A 106 -1.53 -3.48 -20.53
C PRO A 106 -1.85 -2.01 -20.76
N ARG A 107 -0.96 -1.27 -21.44
CA ARG A 107 -1.17 0.14 -21.73
C ARG A 107 -2.25 0.29 -22.81
N PHE A 108 -3.29 1.05 -22.50
CA PHE A 108 -4.27 1.50 -23.49
C PHE A 108 -3.67 2.60 -24.37
N LEU A 109 -4.34 2.91 -25.49
CA LEU A 109 -3.96 4.04 -26.34
C LEU A 109 -4.27 5.35 -25.60
N ASP A 110 -3.25 5.97 -25.03
CA ASP A 110 -3.35 7.33 -24.51
C ASP A 110 -3.43 8.34 -25.66
N LEU A 111 -4.19 9.41 -25.43
CA LEU A 111 -4.18 10.57 -26.31
C LEU A 111 -2.75 11.14 -26.36
N GLY A 112 -2.33 11.60 -27.53
CA GLY A 112 -1.07 12.31 -27.67
C GLY A 112 -1.03 13.56 -26.78
N PRO A 113 0.16 14.10 -26.48
CA PRO A 113 0.26 15.38 -25.77
C PRO A 113 -0.48 16.47 -26.56
N PRO A 114 -1.03 17.49 -25.86
CA PRO A 114 -1.70 18.60 -26.53
C PRO A 114 -0.74 19.29 -27.52
N ALA A 115 -1.29 19.79 -28.63
CA ALA A 115 -0.51 20.51 -29.61
C ALA A 115 0.07 21.79 -28.99
N LEU A 116 1.34 22.07 -29.28
CA LEU A 116 2.00 23.30 -28.82
C LEU A 116 1.61 24.46 -29.73
N GLU A 117 0.86 25.42 -29.20
CA GLU A 117 0.51 26.67 -29.88
C GLU A 117 1.59 27.72 -29.60
N LEU A 118 2.10 28.34 -30.66
CA LEU A 118 3.13 29.37 -30.57
C LEU A 118 2.47 30.75 -30.59
N TYR A 119 2.13 31.24 -29.41
CA TYR A 119 1.60 32.60 -29.22
C TYR A 119 2.73 33.61 -29.03
N ASP A 120 2.51 34.84 -29.54
CA ASP A 120 3.32 35.97 -29.11
C ASP A 120 2.84 36.43 -27.73
N LEU A 121 3.54 35.96 -26.71
CA LEU A 121 3.23 36.27 -25.31
C LEU A 121 3.35 37.77 -25.01
N GLN A 122 4.16 38.52 -25.77
CA GLN A 122 4.25 39.96 -25.56
C GLN A 122 2.95 40.65 -25.98
N GLU A 123 2.32 40.18 -27.05
CA GLU A 123 1.03 40.69 -27.51
C GLU A 123 -0.12 40.27 -26.57
N GLU A 124 -0.16 39.00 -26.19
CA GLU A 124 -1.24 38.46 -25.35
C GLU A 124 -1.20 38.96 -23.90
N PHE A 125 -0.03 39.33 -23.38
CA PHE A 125 0.09 39.86 -22.01
C PHE A 125 0.07 41.39 -21.91
N TYR A 126 -0.21 42.12 -23.01
CA TYR A 126 -0.38 43.57 -22.86
C TYR A 126 -1.57 43.87 -21.96
N SER A 127 -1.34 44.70 -20.94
CA SER A 127 -2.42 45.27 -20.16
C SER A 127 -3.34 46.10 -21.07
N GLU A 128 -4.63 46.13 -20.76
CA GLU A 128 -5.62 46.92 -21.49
C GLU A 128 -5.17 48.38 -21.67
N ILE A 129 -4.58 48.97 -20.62
CA ILE A 129 -4.03 50.33 -20.62
C ILE A 129 -2.90 50.47 -21.65
N SER A 130 -2.00 49.50 -21.72
CA SER A 130 -0.90 49.50 -22.70
C SER A 130 -1.44 49.38 -24.13
N ARG A 131 -2.42 48.50 -24.36
CA ARG A 131 -3.07 48.33 -25.68
C ARG A 131 -3.77 49.60 -26.11
N LEU A 132 -4.57 50.22 -25.23
CA LEU A 132 -5.25 51.49 -25.50
C LEU A 132 -4.24 52.60 -25.84
N SER A 133 -3.14 52.69 -25.09
CA SER A 133 -2.10 53.70 -25.33
C SER A 133 -1.42 53.49 -26.69
N GLN A 134 -1.11 52.26 -27.07
CA GLN A 134 -0.53 51.95 -28.37
C GLN A 134 -1.50 52.26 -29.52
N THR A 135 -2.77 51.89 -29.41
CA THR A 135 -3.80 52.21 -30.41
C THR A 135 -3.97 53.72 -30.57
N ALA A 136 -4.00 54.48 -29.46
CA ALA A 136 -4.09 55.94 -29.51
C ALA A 136 -2.88 56.57 -30.21
N ASN A 137 -1.67 56.11 -29.88
CA ASN A 137 -0.44 56.58 -30.52
C ASN A 137 -0.40 56.24 -32.02
N LYS A 138 -0.90 55.06 -32.40
CA LYS A 138 -0.98 54.63 -33.80
C LYS A 138 -1.87 55.59 -34.61
N ILE A 139 -3.06 55.90 -34.11
CA ILE A 139 -4.03 56.79 -34.79
C ILE A 139 -3.56 58.25 -34.82
N LEU A 140 -2.97 58.73 -33.72
CA LEU A 140 -2.37 60.07 -33.72
C LEU A 140 -1.26 60.18 -34.77
N SER A 141 -0.42 59.15 -34.89
CA SER A 141 0.67 59.14 -35.87
C SER A 141 0.18 59.05 -37.32
N SER A 142 -0.92 58.36 -37.60
CA SER A 142 -1.53 58.32 -38.95
C SER A 142 -2.18 59.65 -39.29
N SER A 143 -2.90 60.26 -38.35
CA SER A 143 -3.53 61.58 -38.53
C SER A 143 -2.49 62.66 -38.83
N MET A 144 -1.36 62.72 -38.10
CA MET A 144 -0.29 63.69 -38.34
C MET A 144 0.36 63.53 -39.72
N LYS A 145 0.58 62.29 -40.18
CA LYS A 145 1.12 62.00 -41.52
C LYS A 145 0.15 62.43 -42.63
N ASN A 146 -1.15 62.28 -42.41
CA ASN A 146 -2.18 62.68 -43.36
C ASN A 146 -2.27 64.22 -43.51
N GLN A 147 -1.97 64.98 -42.44
CA GLN A 147 -1.91 66.45 -42.47
C GLN A 147 -0.69 67.01 -43.22
N GLU A 148 0.47 66.32 -43.15
CA GLU A 148 1.69 66.75 -43.85
C GLU A 148 1.63 66.50 -45.38
N GLY A 149 0.69 65.65 -45.84
CA GLY A 149 0.67 65.12 -47.20
C GLY A 149 -0.29 65.74 -48.22
N ASN A 150 -1.31 66.53 -47.85
CA ASN A 150 -2.33 66.94 -48.84
C ASN A 150 -3.00 68.31 -48.61
N ASN A 151 -3.03 69.09 -49.69
CA ASN A 151 -3.93 70.22 -49.92
C ASN A 151 -5.32 69.69 -50.38
N LEU A 152 -5.95 68.87 -49.54
CA LEU A 152 -7.24 68.22 -49.82
C LEU A 152 -8.40 69.12 -49.39
N ASP A 153 -9.53 69.02 -50.08
CA ASP A 153 -10.77 69.67 -49.69
C ASP A 153 -11.13 69.36 -48.23
N LYS A 154 -11.55 70.37 -47.46
CA LYS A 154 -11.92 70.25 -46.03
C LYS A 154 -12.92 69.13 -45.74
N ARG A 155 -13.76 68.79 -46.73
CA ARG A 155 -14.77 67.72 -46.60
C ARG A 155 -14.14 66.34 -46.51
N THR A 156 -13.12 66.07 -47.32
CA THR A 156 -12.45 64.77 -47.38
C THR A 156 -11.55 64.55 -46.16
N GLN A 157 -10.97 65.62 -45.61
CA GLN A 157 -10.23 65.56 -44.34
C GLN A 157 -11.15 65.18 -43.18
N LEU A 158 -12.35 65.77 -43.13
CA LEU A 158 -13.33 65.51 -42.08
C LEU A 158 -13.92 64.09 -42.16
N GLU A 159 -14.07 63.54 -43.37
CA GLU A 159 -14.49 62.15 -43.58
C GLU A 159 -13.41 61.16 -43.11
N ALA A 160 -12.12 61.43 -43.38
CA ALA A 160 -11.01 60.59 -42.92
C ALA A 160 -10.82 60.63 -41.38
N GLU A 161 -10.96 61.80 -40.76
CA GLU A 161 -10.91 61.92 -39.30
C GLU A 161 -12.07 61.16 -38.63
N LEU A 162 -13.25 61.15 -39.25
CA LEU A 162 -14.39 60.42 -38.72
C LEU A 162 -14.17 58.89 -38.79
N GLU A 163 -13.55 58.41 -39.87
CA GLU A 163 -13.18 57.00 -40.03
C GLU A 163 -12.12 56.58 -38.99
N ASP A 164 -11.09 57.39 -38.76
CA ASP A 164 -10.07 57.16 -37.74
C ASP A 164 -10.68 57.09 -36.32
N VAL A 165 -11.65 57.97 -36.02
CA VAL A 165 -12.37 57.97 -34.74
C VAL A 165 -13.24 56.72 -34.61
N GLU A 166 -13.96 56.33 -35.65
CA GLU A 166 -14.79 55.13 -35.64
C GLU A 166 -13.94 53.88 -35.41
N TYR A 167 -12.84 53.72 -36.15
CA TYR A 167 -11.89 52.63 -35.96
C TYR A 167 -11.30 52.61 -34.54
N PHE A 168 -10.89 53.77 -34.02
CA PHE A 168 -10.37 53.88 -32.65
C PHE A 168 -11.40 53.41 -31.61
N THR A 169 -12.66 53.84 -31.74
CA THR A 169 -13.70 53.45 -30.79
C THR A 169 -14.04 51.96 -30.84
N LEU A 170 -13.99 51.32 -32.01
CA LEU A 170 -14.20 49.88 -32.15
C LEU A 170 -13.07 49.07 -31.51
N GLU A 171 -11.82 49.44 -31.76
CA GLU A 171 -10.64 48.79 -31.16
C GLU A 171 -10.63 48.94 -29.63
N CYS A 172 -10.95 50.14 -29.11
CA CYS A 172 -11.09 50.33 -27.66
C CYS A 172 -12.20 49.47 -27.06
N GLY A 173 -13.32 49.31 -27.77
CA GLY A 173 -14.41 48.42 -27.35
C GLY A 173 -13.97 46.96 -27.27
N GLN A 174 -13.17 46.51 -28.24
CA GLN A 174 -12.61 45.16 -28.26
C GLN A 174 -11.58 44.95 -27.15
N ILE A 175 -10.72 45.94 -26.88
CA ILE A 175 -9.72 45.87 -25.80
C ILE A 175 -10.39 45.78 -24.43
N LEU A 176 -11.45 46.56 -24.20
CA LEU A 176 -12.19 46.61 -22.93
C LEU A 176 -13.23 45.48 -22.78
N GLY A 177 -13.33 44.57 -23.75
CA GLY A 177 -14.20 43.40 -23.67
C GLY A 177 -15.69 43.70 -23.85
N PHE A 178 -16.07 44.81 -24.49
CA PHE A 178 -17.49 45.13 -24.79
C PHE A 178 -18.12 44.20 -25.85
N GLY A 179 -17.44 43.14 -26.28
CA GLY A 179 -17.92 42.20 -27.30
C GLY A 179 -17.78 42.73 -28.72
N ASN A 180 -18.12 41.90 -29.71
CA ASN A 180 -18.04 42.24 -31.14
C ASN A 180 -19.20 43.17 -31.54
N ILE A 181 -19.15 44.42 -31.08
CA ILE A 181 -20.14 45.45 -31.40
C ILE A 181 -19.65 46.19 -32.64
N SER A 182 -20.34 46.04 -33.77
CA SER A 182 -19.96 46.66 -35.05
C SER A 182 -20.26 48.16 -35.14
N ASN A 183 -20.71 48.81 -34.06
CA ASN A 183 -21.16 50.21 -34.08
C ASN A 183 -20.55 51.02 -32.93
N ALA A 184 -19.78 52.06 -33.30
CA ALA A 184 -19.12 52.98 -32.37
C ALA A 184 -20.10 53.67 -31.40
N LYS A 185 -21.30 54.05 -31.87
CA LYS A 185 -22.27 54.79 -31.06
C LYS A 185 -22.79 53.98 -29.88
N SER A 186 -23.00 52.68 -30.07
CA SER A 186 -23.43 51.78 -28.99
C SER A 186 -22.35 51.60 -27.93
N ILE A 187 -21.07 51.53 -28.33
CA ILE A 187 -19.94 51.42 -27.39
C ILE A 187 -19.87 52.69 -26.54
N LEU A 188 -19.90 53.86 -27.17
CA LEU A 188 -19.87 55.14 -26.45
C LEU A 188 -21.06 55.31 -25.51
N TRP A 189 -22.25 54.87 -25.92
CA TRP A 189 -23.42 54.90 -25.05
C TRP A 189 -23.28 53.97 -23.83
N GLN A 190 -22.74 52.76 -24.02
CA GLN A 190 -22.49 51.82 -22.92
C GLN A 190 -21.42 52.34 -21.97
N VAL A 191 -20.34 52.95 -22.50
CA VAL A 191 -19.30 53.58 -21.68
C VAL A 191 -19.86 54.79 -20.92
N ALA A 192 -20.72 55.60 -21.55
CA ALA A 192 -21.39 56.70 -20.85
C ALA A 192 -22.30 56.20 -19.73
N LEU A 193 -22.97 55.06 -19.91
CA LEU A 193 -23.79 54.41 -18.90
C LEU A 193 -22.98 53.80 -17.75
N SER A 194 -21.74 53.37 -18.00
CA SER A 194 -20.88 52.81 -16.94
C SER A 194 -20.15 53.86 -16.11
N ILE A 195 -19.97 55.06 -16.66
CA ILE A 195 -19.31 56.21 -16.00
C ILE A 195 -20.31 57.10 -15.25
N GLY A 196 -21.56 57.19 -15.73
CA GLY A 196 -22.64 57.99 -15.14
C GLY A 196 -23.43 57.24 -14.08
#